data_AF-A0A854ZGY1-F1
#
_entry.id   AF-A0A854ZGY1-F1
#
_cell.length_a   1.000
_cell.length_b   1.000
_cell.length_c   1.000
_cell.angle_alpha   90.00
_cell.angle_beta   90.00
_cell.angle_gamma   90.00
#
_symmetry.space_group_name_H-M   'P 1'
#
loop_
_entity.id
_entity.type
_entity.pdbx_description
1 polymer ?
#
loop_
_entity_poly.entity_id
_entity_poly.type
_entity_poly.pdbx_seq_one_letter_code
_entity_poly.pdbx_strand_id
1 'polypeptide(L)'
;MEKLDTMMLADDLALSQDKILNGEQDFDAEAVYKVIDNLGVLNNPIKDYFDMTEEEYYEAESDHKLTLIKMADKLTDLHDRILTNHVDGYVDKDEINLTYNHENPYEDDLYDPATDYRVIVYSLKVIGAVQAIAAKDLQEVLSKDAVLSVGLAAYALAHNA
;
A
#
# COMPACT_ATOMS: atom_id res chain seq x y z
N MET A 1 11.69 5.56 -18.31
CA MET A 1 10.71 4.47 -18.44
C MET A 1 10.08 4.19 -17.08
N GLU A 2 10.85 4.20 -15.99
CA GLU A 2 10.41 3.93 -14.61
C GLU A 2 9.24 4.76 -14.07
N LYS A 3 8.97 5.98 -14.59
CA LYS A 3 7.91 6.86 -14.09
C LYS A 3 6.48 6.32 -14.28
N LEU A 4 6.29 5.26 -15.05
CA LEU A 4 4.96 4.69 -15.33
C LEU A 4 4.79 3.28 -14.77
N ASP A 5 5.81 2.68 -14.16
CA ASP A 5 5.77 1.28 -13.72
C ASP A 5 4.65 1.05 -12.68
N THR A 6 4.49 1.99 -11.75
CA THR A 6 3.42 2.00 -10.75
C THR A 6 2.02 2.03 -11.38
N MET A 7 1.83 2.90 -12.38
CA MET A 7 0.54 3.06 -13.05
C MET A 7 0.22 1.85 -13.94
N MET A 8 1.21 1.33 -14.66
CA MET A 8 1.08 0.12 -15.47
C MET A 8 0.70 -1.07 -14.60
N LEU A 9 1.38 -1.28 -13.47
CA LEU A 9 1.04 -2.34 -12.53
C LEU A 9 -0.40 -2.17 -12.01
N ALA A 10 -0.81 -0.95 -11.66
CA ALA A 10 -2.15 -0.70 -11.15
C ALA A 10 -3.24 -0.99 -12.20
N ASP A 11 -2.98 -0.69 -13.47
CA ASP A 11 -3.89 -0.99 -14.59
C ASP A 11 -3.93 -2.49 -14.91
N ASP A 12 -2.77 -3.16 -14.93
CA ASP A 12 -2.68 -4.61 -15.14
C ASP A 12 -3.40 -5.41 -14.04
N LEU A 13 -3.25 -4.98 -12.79
CA LEU A 13 -4.00 -5.52 -11.66
C LEU A 13 -5.50 -5.22 -11.81
N ALA A 14 -5.90 -4.00 -12.16
CA ALA A 14 -7.32 -3.70 -12.36
C ALA A 14 -7.97 -4.59 -13.46
N LEU A 15 -7.24 -4.89 -14.53
CA LEU A 15 -7.69 -5.78 -15.61
C LEU A 15 -7.72 -7.26 -15.21
N SER A 16 -6.87 -7.66 -14.26
CA SER A 16 -6.73 -9.05 -13.81
C SER A 16 -7.54 -9.39 -12.56
N GLN A 17 -8.25 -8.41 -11.98
CA GLN A 17 -8.94 -8.54 -10.69
C GLN A 17 -9.79 -9.81 -10.59
N ASP A 18 -10.76 -9.99 -11.50
CA ASP A 18 -11.68 -11.13 -11.44
C ASP A 18 -10.92 -12.47 -11.54
N LYS A 19 -9.88 -12.53 -12.36
CA LYS A 19 -9.08 -13.75 -12.52
C LYS A 19 -8.28 -14.06 -11.27
N ILE A 20 -7.68 -13.04 -10.65
CA ILE A 20 -6.90 -13.21 -9.42
C ILE A 20 -7.80 -13.61 -8.26
N LEU A 21 -8.91 -12.89 -8.05
CA LEU A 21 -9.84 -13.17 -6.95
C LEU A 21 -10.57 -14.51 -7.10
N ASN A 22 -10.72 -15.03 -8.33
CA ASN A 22 -11.29 -16.36 -8.58
C ASN A 22 -10.22 -17.48 -8.63
N GLY A 23 -8.93 -17.17 -8.43
CA GLY A 23 -7.83 -18.14 -8.47
C GLY A 23 -7.50 -18.67 -9.89
N GLU A 24 -7.95 -17.97 -10.94
CA GLU A 24 -7.63 -18.29 -12.33
C GLU A 24 -6.26 -17.75 -12.78
N GLN A 25 -5.70 -16.83 -12.00
CA GLN A 25 -4.39 -16.21 -12.22
C GLN A 25 -3.72 -15.94 -10.88
N ASP A 26 -2.42 -16.23 -10.77
CA ASP A 26 -1.65 -15.95 -9.57
C ASP A 26 -1.44 -14.44 -9.37
N PHE A 27 -1.50 -13.98 -8.13
CA PHE A 27 -1.16 -12.62 -7.75
C PHE A 27 0.36 -12.46 -7.59
N ASP A 28 0.96 -11.53 -8.33
CA ASP A 28 2.39 -11.22 -8.23
C ASP A 28 2.66 -10.14 -7.18
N ALA A 29 2.82 -10.56 -5.92
CA ALA A 29 3.15 -9.66 -4.82
C ALA A 29 4.55 -9.02 -4.98
N GLU A 30 5.50 -9.70 -5.64
CA GLU A 30 6.85 -9.18 -5.85
C GLU A 30 6.86 -7.93 -6.75
N ALA A 31 5.97 -7.88 -7.75
CA ALA A 31 5.78 -6.68 -8.55
C ALA A 31 5.32 -5.49 -7.70
N VAL A 32 4.40 -5.71 -6.74
CA VAL A 32 3.94 -4.67 -5.81
C VAL A 32 5.08 -4.21 -4.91
N TYR A 33 5.83 -5.14 -4.30
CA TYR A 33 6.96 -4.84 -3.42
C TYR A 33 8.02 -4.00 -4.13
N LYS A 34 8.38 -4.37 -5.36
CA LYS A 34 9.35 -3.61 -6.16
C LYS A 34 8.89 -2.18 -6.41
N VAL A 35 7.60 -1.98 -6.73
CA VAL A 35 7.07 -0.65 -7.01
C VAL A 35 7.08 0.22 -5.76
N ILE A 36 6.68 -0.30 -4.60
CA ILE A 36 6.68 0.48 -3.34
C ILE A 36 8.10 0.77 -2.83
N ASP A 37 9.03 -0.18 -2.96
CA ASP A 37 10.44 0.05 -2.61
C ASP A 37 11.05 1.17 -3.48
N ASN A 38 10.68 1.20 -4.77
CA ASN A 38 11.12 2.25 -5.69
C ASN A 38 10.54 3.64 -5.40
N LEU A 39 9.48 3.75 -4.57
CA LEU A 39 8.99 5.06 -4.11
C LEU A 39 9.98 5.74 -3.16
N GLY A 40 10.81 4.95 -2.44
CA GLY A 40 11.78 5.47 -1.49
C GLY A 40 11.15 6.19 -0.29
N VAL A 41 9.90 5.86 0.05
CA VAL A 41 9.17 6.49 1.18
C VAL A 41 9.47 5.80 2.51
N LEU A 42 9.58 4.47 2.49
CA LEU A 42 10.00 3.66 3.63
C LEU A 42 11.53 3.66 3.74
N ASN A 43 12.05 3.63 4.97
CA ASN A 43 13.48 3.63 5.24
C ASN A 43 14.15 2.30 4.85
N ASN A 44 13.40 1.20 4.85
CA ASN A 44 13.86 -0.15 4.50
C ASN A 44 13.00 -0.74 3.37
N PRO A 45 13.45 -1.82 2.71
CA PRO A 45 12.59 -2.60 1.83
C PRO A 45 11.34 -3.12 2.55
N ILE A 46 10.19 -3.14 1.88
CA ILE A 46 8.90 -3.50 2.48
C ILE A 46 8.91 -4.85 3.21
N LYS A 47 9.64 -5.83 2.68
CA LYS A 47 9.67 -7.18 3.25
C LYS A 47 10.32 -7.22 4.62
N ASP A 48 11.20 -6.28 4.93
CA ASP A 48 11.86 -6.21 6.24
C ASP A 48 10.87 -5.84 7.36
N TYR A 49 9.74 -5.21 7.01
CA TYR A 49 8.68 -4.85 7.97
C TYR A 49 7.79 -6.04 8.34
N PHE A 50 7.72 -7.09 7.52
CA PHE A 50 6.78 -8.20 7.76
C PHE A 50 7.09 -9.02 9.01
N ASP A 51 8.35 -9.02 9.44
CA ASP A 51 8.75 -9.68 10.69
C ASP A 51 8.79 -8.73 11.89
N MET A 52 8.56 -7.43 11.69
CA MET A 52 8.50 -6.46 12.78
C MET A 52 7.19 -6.57 13.54
N THR A 53 7.27 -6.27 14.83
CA THR A 53 6.11 -6.03 15.67
C THR A 53 5.50 -4.66 15.41
N GLU A 54 4.23 -4.47 15.80
CA GLU A 54 3.59 -3.16 15.76
C GLU A 54 4.37 -2.10 16.56
N GLU A 55 4.95 -2.47 17.73
CA GLU A 55 5.76 -1.57 18.56
C GLU A 55 7.04 -1.11 17.85
N GLU A 56 7.78 -2.05 17.26
CA GLU A 56 9.04 -1.73 16.55
C GLU A 56 8.81 -0.73 15.42
N TYR A 57 7.73 -0.91 14.65
CA TYR A 57 7.39 0.01 13.58
C TYR A 57 6.85 1.35 14.08
N TYR A 58 6.01 1.33 15.13
CA TYR A 58 5.46 2.54 15.75
C TYR A 58 6.57 3.49 16.22
N GLU A 59 7.60 2.96 16.88
CA GLU A 59 8.72 3.74 17.41
C GLU A 59 9.75 4.14 16.34
N ALA A 60 9.93 3.33 15.31
CA ALA A 60 10.98 3.55 14.32
C ALA A 60 10.58 4.54 13.22
N GLU A 61 9.36 4.44 12.70
CA GLU A 61 9.05 5.05 11.41
C GLU A 61 7.59 5.47 11.15
N SER A 62 6.63 4.91 11.87
CA SER A 62 5.20 5.19 11.64
C SER A 62 4.88 6.69 11.64
N ASP A 63 4.02 7.12 10.71
CA ASP A 63 3.42 8.46 10.72
C ASP A 63 2.05 8.51 11.44
N HIS A 64 1.78 7.46 12.23
CA HIS A 64 0.65 7.32 13.16
C HIS A 64 -0.74 7.45 12.52
N LYS A 65 -0.87 6.99 11.27
CA LYS A 65 -2.17 6.80 10.60
C LYS A 65 -2.72 5.41 10.85
N LEU A 66 -1.88 4.38 10.87
CA LEU A 66 -2.29 3.01 11.20
C LEU A 66 -2.70 2.91 12.66
N THR A 67 -3.73 2.11 12.91
CA THR A 67 -4.21 1.76 14.25
C THR A 67 -3.34 0.64 14.82
N LEU A 68 -2.17 1.02 15.32
CA LEU A 68 -1.24 0.12 16.00
C LEU A 68 -1.61 0.04 17.47
N ILE A 69 -2.19 -1.09 17.90
CA ILE A 69 -2.71 -1.28 19.26
C ILE A 69 -2.23 -2.59 19.91
N LYS A 70 -1.84 -3.58 19.12
CA LYS A 70 -1.34 -4.87 19.59
C LYS A 70 0.18 -4.88 19.47
N MET A 71 0.82 -4.10 20.33
CA MET A 71 2.27 -3.81 20.31
C MET A 71 3.20 -5.04 20.15
N ALA A 72 2.80 -6.21 20.66
CA ALA A 72 3.60 -7.44 20.57
C ALA A 72 3.29 -8.31 19.34
N ASP A 73 2.22 -8.02 18.59
CA ASP A 73 1.83 -8.76 17.39
C ASP A 73 2.65 -8.28 16.19
N LYS A 74 2.79 -9.14 15.19
CA LYS A 74 3.50 -8.79 13.95
C LYS A 74 2.66 -7.86 13.09
N LEU A 75 3.32 -7.01 12.31
CA LEU A 75 2.64 -6.17 11.33
C LEU A 75 1.82 -6.97 10.30
N THR A 76 2.23 -8.19 9.95
CA THR A 76 1.47 -9.07 9.05
C THR A 76 0.13 -9.51 9.63
N ASP A 77 -0.04 -9.45 10.94
CA ASP A 77 -1.27 -9.80 11.65
C ASP A 77 -2.19 -8.57 11.83
N LEU A 78 -1.75 -7.38 11.39
CA LEU A 78 -2.53 -6.16 11.48
C LEU A 78 -3.73 -6.23 10.54
N HIS A 79 -4.90 -5.88 11.06
CA HIS A 79 -6.14 -5.82 10.26
C HIS A 79 -6.37 -4.44 9.64
N ASP A 80 -5.87 -3.37 10.25
CA ASP A 80 -6.04 -2.02 9.71
C ASP A 80 -5.24 -1.84 8.40
N ARG A 81 -5.83 -1.11 7.46
CA ARG A 81 -5.23 -0.72 6.18
C ARG A 81 -5.53 0.73 5.90
N ILE A 82 -4.50 1.46 5.48
CA ILE A 82 -4.65 2.83 5.00
C ILE A 82 -4.73 2.82 3.48
N LEU A 83 -5.93 3.08 2.96
CA LEU A 83 -6.20 3.27 1.53
C LEU A 83 -5.91 4.72 1.13
N THR A 84 -5.00 4.92 0.17
CA THR A 84 -4.80 6.23 -0.48
C THR A 84 -5.88 6.43 -1.54
N ASN A 85 -6.84 7.32 -1.31
CA ASN A 85 -8.07 7.37 -2.11
C ASN A 85 -8.17 8.55 -3.08
N HIS A 86 -7.45 9.65 -2.82
CA HIS A 86 -7.57 10.88 -3.58
C HIS A 86 -6.31 11.73 -3.47
N VAL A 87 -6.09 12.54 -4.50
CA VAL A 87 -5.07 13.59 -4.53
C VAL A 87 -5.74 14.92 -4.93
N ASP A 88 -5.40 15.98 -4.22
CA ASP A 88 -5.77 17.36 -4.53
C ASP A 88 -4.52 18.26 -4.45
N GLY A 89 -4.62 19.47 -5.01
CA GLY A 89 -3.60 20.51 -4.92
C GLY A 89 -3.00 20.93 -6.27
N TYR A 90 -1.85 21.59 -6.20
CA TYR A 90 -1.18 22.28 -7.29
C TYR A 90 0.30 21.88 -7.34
N VAL A 91 0.68 21.13 -8.39
CA VAL A 91 2.07 20.72 -8.61
C VAL A 91 3.00 21.92 -8.83
N ASP A 92 2.52 22.99 -9.47
CA ASP A 92 3.31 24.21 -9.71
C ASP A 92 3.57 25.06 -8.46
N LYS A 93 2.98 24.67 -7.32
CA LYS A 93 3.15 25.31 -6.01
C LYS A 93 3.72 24.38 -4.95
N ASP A 94 4.14 23.18 -5.33
CA ASP A 94 4.59 22.12 -4.41
C ASP A 94 3.52 21.79 -3.33
N GLU A 95 2.23 21.95 -3.68
CA GLU A 95 1.09 21.70 -2.79
C GLU A 95 0.40 20.40 -3.24
N ILE A 96 0.79 19.26 -2.69
CA ILE A 96 0.13 17.97 -2.95
C ILE A 96 -0.49 17.46 -1.66
N ASN A 97 -1.79 17.21 -1.68
CA ASN A 97 -2.54 16.70 -0.53
C ASN A 97 -3.16 15.36 -0.89
N LEU A 98 -2.78 14.32 -0.14
CA LEU A 98 -3.36 12.99 -0.25
C LEU A 98 -4.37 12.78 0.88
N THR A 99 -5.50 12.16 0.56
CA THR A 99 -6.46 11.72 1.58
C THR A 99 -6.44 10.21 1.73
N TYR A 100 -6.77 9.78 2.94
CA TYR A 100 -6.62 8.41 3.37
C TYR A 100 -7.89 7.92 4.07
N ASN A 101 -8.27 6.67 3.81
CA ASN A 101 -9.34 5.98 4.52
C ASN A 101 -8.79 4.75 5.22
N HIS A 102 -9.43 4.37 6.32
CA HIS A 102 -9.22 3.07 6.94
C HIS A 102 -10.08 2.02 6.25
N GLU A 103 -9.48 0.86 6.00
CA GLU A 103 -10.13 -0.34 5.51
C GLU A 103 -9.76 -1.51 6.44
N ASN A 104 -10.65 -2.49 6.54
CA ASN A 104 -10.41 -3.70 7.32
C ASN A 104 -10.78 -4.92 6.44
N PRO A 105 -9.80 -5.69 5.93
CA PRO A 105 -10.04 -6.88 5.13
C PRO A 105 -10.43 -8.10 5.97
N TYR A 106 -10.63 -7.95 7.29
CA TYR A 106 -11.05 -9.02 8.19
C TYR A 106 -12.40 -8.66 8.82
N GLU A 107 -13.49 -8.97 8.12
CA GLU A 107 -14.86 -8.82 8.64
C GLU A 107 -15.24 -10.11 9.39
N ASP A 108 -15.67 -9.98 10.66
CA ASP A 108 -15.96 -11.13 11.55
C ASP A 108 -14.81 -12.16 11.61
N ASP A 109 -13.56 -11.69 11.63
CA ASP A 109 -12.33 -12.50 11.59
C ASP A 109 -12.16 -13.39 10.33
N LEU A 110 -12.98 -13.15 9.29
CA LEU A 110 -12.85 -13.79 7.99
C LEU A 110 -12.15 -12.85 7.01
N TYR A 111 -11.12 -13.37 6.36
CA TYR A 111 -10.36 -12.62 5.37
C TYR A 111 -11.17 -12.40 4.08
N ASP A 112 -11.31 -11.14 3.67
CA ASP A 112 -11.86 -10.69 2.39
C ASP A 112 -10.73 -10.22 1.46
N PRO A 113 -10.30 -11.06 0.49
CA PRO A 113 -9.25 -10.68 -0.45
C PRO A 113 -9.64 -9.50 -1.34
N ALA A 114 -10.93 -9.25 -1.58
CA ALA A 114 -11.37 -8.14 -2.41
C ALA A 114 -11.02 -6.77 -1.78
N THR A 115 -11.07 -6.68 -0.45
CA THR A 115 -10.71 -5.46 0.27
C THR A 115 -9.21 -5.16 0.18
N ASP A 116 -8.33 -6.14 0.42
CA ASP A 116 -6.88 -5.92 0.25
C ASP A 116 -6.51 -5.66 -1.21
N TYR A 117 -7.18 -6.32 -2.17
CA TYR A 117 -6.99 -6.04 -3.60
C TYR A 117 -7.36 -4.59 -3.96
N ARG A 118 -8.47 -4.10 -3.41
CA ARG A 118 -8.91 -2.70 -3.58
C ARG A 118 -7.89 -1.72 -2.99
N VAL A 119 -7.37 -2.00 -1.78
CA VAL A 119 -6.32 -1.17 -1.14
C VAL A 119 -5.11 -1.02 -2.06
N ILE A 120 -4.64 -2.11 -2.65
CA ILE A 120 -3.48 -2.11 -3.56
C ILE A 120 -3.79 -1.32 -4.83
N VAL A 121 -4.83 -1.70 -5.57
CA VAL A 121 -5.09 -1.14 -6.90
C VAL A 121 -5.39 0.36 -6.84
N TYR A 122 -6.26 0.79 -5.92
CA TYR A 122 -6.62 2.20 -5.85
C TYR A 122 -5.46 3.06 -5.36
N SER A 123 -4.72 2.60 -4.34
CA SER A 123 -3.55 3.34 -3.85
C SER A 123 -2.49 3.49 -4.95
N LEU A 124 -2.15 2.40 -5.66
CA LEU A 124 -1.17 2.46 -6.75
C LEU A 124 -1.62 3.37 -7.90
N LYS A 125 -2.92 3.45 -8.22
CA LYS A 125 -3.44 4.41 -9.21
C LYS A 125 -3.19 5.85 -8.80
N VAL A 126 -3.54 6.20 -7.56
CA VAL A 126 -3.35 7.57 -7.05
C VAL A 126 -1.87 7.89 -6.95
N ILE A 127 -1.08 7.02 -6.32
CA ILE A 127 0.38 7.16 -6.16
C ILE A 127 1.06 7.29 -7.53
N GLY A 128 0.75 6.41 -8.48
CA GLY A 128 1.34 6.42 -9.82
C GLY A 128 1.00 7.68 -10.62
N ALA A 129 -0.23 8.19 -10.49
CA ALA A 129 -0.63 9.44 -11.14
C ALA A 129 0.20 10.64 -10.64
N VAL A 130 0.43 10.73 -9.33
CA VAL A 130 1.25 11.80 -8.74
C VAL A 130 2.72 11.60 -9.09
N GLN A 131 3.23 10.37 -9.01
CA GLN A 131 4.63 10.04 -9.31
C GLN A 131 5.03 10.45 -10.74
N ALA A 132 4.12 10.29 -11.70
CA ALA A 132 4.35 10.65 -13.10
C ALA A 132 4.68 12.14 -13.29
N ILE A 133 4.11 13.01 -12.46
CA ILE A 133 4.21 14.48 -12.59
C ILE A 133 5.09 15.13 -11.53
N ALA A 134 5.13 14.58 -10.30
CA ALA A 134 5.73 15.19 -9.11
C ALA A 134 6.33 14.14 -8.16
N ALA A 135 7.21 13.27 -8.67
CA ALA A 135 7.78 12.17 -7.90
C ALA A 135 8.47 12.59 -6.60
N LYS A 136 9.18 13.73 -6.61
CA LYS A 136 9.90 14.20 -5.43
C LYS A 136 8.95 14.67 -4.33
N ASP A 137 7.95 15.48 -4.70
CA ASP A 137 6.98 16.01 -3.75
C ASP A 137 6.12 14.88 -3.18
N LEU A 138 5.77 13.88 -4.02
CA LEU A 138 5.11 12.66 -3.57
C LEU A 138 5.88 11.95 -2.46
N GLN A 139 7.21 11.79 -2.62
CA GLN A 139 8.04 11.12 -1.61
C GLN A 139 8.01 11.86 -0.26
N GLU A 140 7.86 13.18 -0.29
CA GLU A 140 7.82 14.02 0.91
C GLU A 140 6.45 14.01 1.62
N VAL A 141 5.34 13.82 0.87
CA VAL A 141 3.97 13.92 1.42
C VAL A 141 3.24 12.57 1.56
N LEU A 142 3.71 11.51 0.91
CA LEU A 142 3.09 10.20 0.98
C LEU A 142 3.30 9.58 2.36
N SER A 143 2.20 9.15 2.97
CA SER A 143 2.20 8.51 4.28
C SER A 143 2.96 7.19 4.25
N LYS A 144 3.84 7.01 5.23
CA LYS A 144 4.60 5.77 5.41
C LYS A 144 3.69 4.61 5.76
N ASP A 145 2.73 4.85 6.65
CA ASP A 145 1.68 3.89 7.03
C ASP A 145 0.80 3.49 5.84
N ALA A 146 0.54 4.40 4.90
CA ALA A 146 -0.15 4.08 3.65
C ALA A 146 0.68 3.19 2.73
N VAL A 147 1.99 3.43 2.60
CA VAL A 147 2.88 2.56 1.81
C VAL A 147 3.00 1.19 2.45
N LEU A 148 3.17 1.12 3.78
CA LEU A 148 3.18 -0.14 4.52
C LEU A 148 1.87 -0.91 4.31
N SER A 149 0.72 -0.22 4.34
CA SER A 149 -0.60 -0.84 4.11
C SER A 149 -0.72 -1.52 2.75
N VAL A 150 -0.16 -0.95 1.69
CA VAL A 150 -0.11 -1.59 0.35
C VAL A 150 0.74 -2.86 0.40
N GLY A 151 1.87 -2.83 1.10
CA GLY A 151 2.72 -4.00 1.30
C GLY A 151 2.05 -5.12 2.09
N LEU A 152 1.39 -4.78 3.20
CA LEU A 152 0.65 -5.74 4.03
C LEU A 152 -0.54 -6.35 3.29
N ALA A 153 -1.25 -5.55 2.49
CA ALA A 153 -2.32 -6.05 1.63
C ALA A 153 -1.81 -7.06 0.59
N ALA A 154 -0.67 -6.75 -0.05
CA ALA A 154 -0.05 -7.66 -1.01
C ALA A 154 0.45 -8.96 -0.33
N TYR A 155 0.99 -8.85 0.88
CA TYR A 155 1.38 -10.00 1.69
C TYR A 155 0.19 -10.90 1.99
N ALA A 156 -0.90 -10.33 2.51
CA ALA A 156 -2.10 -11.07 2.86
C ALA A 156 -2.73 -11.78 1.64
N LEU A 157 -2.82 -11.10 0.49
CA LEU A 157 -3.28 -11.74 -0.76
C LEU A 157 -2.41 -12.91 -1.20
N ALA A 158 -1.09 -12.83 -1.04
CA ALA A 158 -0.20 -13.91 -1.46
C ALA A 158 -0.18 -15.12 -0.51
N HIS A 159 -0.58 -14.94 0.76
CA HIS A 159 -0.44 -15.97 1.80
C HIS A 159 -1.78 -16.50 2.35
N ASN A 160 -2.87 -15.74 2.21
CA ASN A 160 -4.17 -16.07 2.78
C ASN A 160 -5.27 -16.31 1.72
N ALA A 161 -5.00 -16.08 0.42
CA ALA A 161 -5.95 -16.32 -0.67
C ALA A 161 -5.98 -17.79 -1.13
#